data_AF-A0A7X0FRS9-F1
#
_entry.id   AF-A0A7X0FRS9-F1
#
_cell.length_a   1.000
_cell.length_b   1.000
_cell.length_c   1.000
_cell.angle_alpha   90.00
_cell.angle_beta   90.00
_cell.angle_gamma   90.00
#
_symmetry.space_group_name_H-M   'P 1'
#
loop_
_entity.id
_entity.type
_entity.pdbx_description
1 polymer ?
#
loop_
_entity_poly.entity_id
_entity_poly.type
_entity_poly.pdbx_seq_one_letter_code
_entity_poly.pdbx_strand_id
1 'polypeptide(L)'
;MDAAAWMIAVLAASVVVTLVALAPRMKRDQRRRQLEGSAGGSLAGVGAGFDAVWQPTAEQARADWESRLELPAPAPTPDGDGRVEDGRLTIVLRDDT
;
A
#
# COMPACT_ATOMS: atom_id res chain seq x y z
N MET A 1 18.44 21.22 39.60
CA MET A 1 17.58 20.38 38.76
C MET A 1 17.56 19.00 39.38
N ASP A 2 16.37 18.50 39.74
CA ASP A 2 16.23 17.27 40.51
C ASP A 2 16.58 16.04 39.68
N ALA A 3 17.22 15.04 40.30
CA ALA A 3 17.63 13.81 39.63
C ALA A 3 16.45 13.06 38.98
N ALA A 4 15.26 13.18 39.56
CA ALA A 4 14.02 12.63 39.01
C ALA A 4 13.67 13.26 37.65
N ALA A 5 13.84 14.58 37.49
CA ALA A 5 13.55 15.25 36.23
C ALA A 5 14.50 14.78 35.11
N TRP A 6 15.78 14.57 35.43
CA TRP A 6 16.74 14.02 34.47
C TRP A 6 16.45 12.57 34.08
N MET A 7 16.04 11.72 35.02
CA MET A 7 15.60 10.35 34.70
C MET A 7 14.39 10.35 33.77
N ILE A 8 13.39 11.18 34.04
CA ILE A 8 12.20 11.29 33.18
C ILE A 8 12.58 11.79 31.79
N ALA A 9 13.46 12.80 31.69
CA ALA A 9 13.91 13.32 30.41
C ALA A 9 14.67 12.26 29.59
N VAL A 10 15.57 11.50 30.22
CA VAL A 10 16.31 10.41 29.57
C VAL A 10 15.36 9.31 29.11
N LEU A 11 14.38 8.94 29.94
CA LEU A 11 13.38 7.93 29.58
C LEU A 11 12.56 8.40 28.37
N ALA A 12 12.03 9.63 28.39
CA ALA A 12 11.28 10.20 27.28
C ALA A 12 12.11 10.25 25.99
N ALA A 13 13.37 10.71 26.07
CA ALA A 13 14.28 10.74 24.94
C ALA A 13 14.56 9.33 24.40
N SER A 14 14.76 8.35 25.27
CA SER A 14 15.01 6.96 24.86
C SER A 14 13.83 6.37 24.10
N VAL A 15 12.59 6.62 24.54
CA VAL A 15 11.38 6.18 23.85
C VAL A 15 11.30 6.78 22.44
N VAL A 16 11.55 8.09 22.30
CA VAL A 16 11.55 8.76 21.00
C VAL A 16 12.62 8.16 20.08
N VAL A 17 13.84 7.97 20.58
CA VAL A 17 14.94 7.37 19.80
C VAL A 17 14.60 5.95 19.37
N THR A 18 14.03 5.13 20.26
CA THR A 18 13.60 3.77 19.93
C THR A 18 12.54 3.78 18.84
N LEU A 19 11.52 4.66 18.93
CA LEU A 19 10.46 4.76 17.92
C LEU A 19 11.01 5.18 16.56
N VAL A 20 11.89 6.18 16.51
CA VAL A 20 12.53 6.65 15.27
C VAL A 20 13.40 5.55 14.65
N ALA A 21 14.15 4.81 15.46
CA ALA A 21 14.96 3.69 14.99
C ALA A 21 14.12 2.52 14.46
N LEU A 22 12.95 2.25 15.06
CA LEU A 22 12.06 1.15 14.66
C LEU A 22 11.17 1.50 13.47
N ALA A 23 10.89 2.78 13.24
CA ALA A 23 10.02 3.28 12.17
C ALA A 23 10.33 2.71 10.77
N PRO A 24 11.58 2.72 10.25
CA PRO A 24 11.86 2.19 8.92
C PRO A 24 11.64 0.67 8.83
N ARG A 25 11.87 -0.06 9.93
CA ARG A 25 11.69 -1.51 9.99
C ARG A 25 10.20 -1.87 10.00
N MET A 26 9.41 -1.15 10.80
CA MET A 26 7.95 -1.27 10.83
C MET A 26 7.32 -0.96 9.47
N LYS A 27 7.74 0.12 8.79
CA LYS A 27 7.26 0.48 7.45
C LYS A 27 7.52 -0.63 6.43
N ARG A 28 8.70 -1.25 6.46
CA ARG A 28 9.06 -2.36 5.56
C ARG A 28 8.22 -3.60 5.82
N ASP A 29 8.01 -3.95 7.08
CA ASP A 29 7.18 -5.10 7.46
C ASP A 29 5.70 -4.89 7.12
N GLN A 30 5.17 -3.67 7.34
CA GLN A 30 3.81 -3.33 6.92
C GLN A 30 3.64 -3.42 5.41
N ARG A 31 4.59 -2.90 4.62
CA ARG A 31 4.55 -3.01 3.16
C ARG A 31 4.60 -4.47 2.70
N ARG A 32 5.42 -5.31 3.35
CA ARG A 32 5.46 -6.75 3.05
C ARG A 32 4.10 -7.41 3.32
N ARG A 33 3.48 -7.14 4.48
CA ARG A 33 2.16 -7.69 4.84
C ARG A 33 1.03 -7.19 3.93
N GLN A 34 1.10 -5.94 3.45
CA GLN A 34 0.15 -5.41 2.47
C GLN A 34 0.25 -6.11 1.12
N LEU A 35 1.47 -6.40 0.66
CA LEU A 35 1.69 -7.18 -0.57
C LEU A 35 1.23 -8.64 -0.44
N GLU A 36 1.29 -9.20 0.77
CA GLU A 36 0.83 -10.55 1.10
C GLU A 36 -0.68 -10.62 1.41
N GLY A 37 -1.43 -9.51 1.31
CA GLY A 37 -2.87 -9.46 1.56
C GLY A 37 -3.28 -9.59 3.05
N SER A 38 -2.32 -9.56 3.98
CA SER A 38 -2.52 -9.73 5.42
C SER A 38 -2.51 -8.38 6.16
N ALA A 39 -3.28 -7.41 5.64
CA ALA A 39 -3.34 -6.06 6.17
C ALA A 39 -4.34 -5.96 7.35
N GLY A 40 -3.98 -6.53 8.49
CA GLY A 40 -4.83 -6.53 9.70
C GLY A 40 -4.05 -6.69 11.00
N GLY A 41 -3.08 -5.83 11.29
CA GLY A 41 -2.32 -5.85 12.54
C GLY A 41 -2.90 -4.90 13.60
N SER A 42 -2.78 -5.25 14.88
CA SER A 42 -3.32 -4.54 16.06
C SER A 42 -2.94 -3.05 16.23
N LEU A 43 -1.95 -2.56 15.47
CA LEU A 43 -1.54 -1.14 15.47
C LEU A 43 -1.98 -0.38 14.21
N ALA A 44 -2.70 -1.01 13.28
CA ALA A 44 -3.15 -0.37 12.05
C ALA A 44 -4.07 0.84 12.32
N GLY A 45 -4.89 0.78 13.38
CA GLY A 45 -5.75 1.90 13.78
C GLY A 45 -5.01 3.05 14.46
N VAL A 46 -3.89 2.78 15.15
CA VAL A 46 -3.10 3.83 15.83
C VAL A 46 -2.39 4.70 14.80
N GLY A 47 -1.80 4.10 13.75
CA GLY A 47 -1.16 4.85 12.67
C GLY A 47 -2.13 5.68 11.83
N ALA A 48 -3.36 5.20 11.62
CA ALA A 48 -4.37 5.89 10.80
C ALA A 48 -4.78 7.25 11.38
N GLY A 49 -4.85 7.39 12.71
CA GLY A 49 -5.15 8.66 13.36
C GLY A 49 -4.03 9.70 13.25
N PHE A 50 -2.77 9.26 13.26
CA PHE A 50 -1.64 10.16 12.97
C PHE A 50 -1.63 10.51 11.48
N ASP A 51 -1.84 9.56 10.57
CA ASP A 51 -1.80 9.82 9.13
C ASP A 51 -2.80 10.91 8.68
N ALA A 52 -3.94 11.08 9.36
CA ALA A 52 -4.86 12.18 9.11
C ALA A 52 -4.26 13.59 9.34
N VAL A 53 -3.26 13.72 10.23
CA VAL A 53 -2.57 14.99 10.53
C VAL A 53 -1.47 15.28 9.52
N TRP A 54 -0.69 14.28 9.12
CA TRP A 54 0.44 14.47 8.18
C TRP A 54 0.08 14.24 6.71
N GLN A 55 -0.96 13.46 6.42
CA GLN A 55 -1.42 13.13 5.08
C GLN A 55 -2.96 13.14 4.96
N PRO A 56 -3.61 14.30 5.17
CA PRO A 56 -5.07 14.43 5.14
C PRO A 56 -5.70 14.06 3.78
N THR A 57 -4.92 14.10 2.70
CA THR A 57 -5.37 13.79 1.34
C THR A 57 -5.35 12.30 1.01
N ALA A 58 -4.88 11.42 1.90
CA ALA A 58 -4.81 9.98 1.63
C ALA A 58 -6.20 9.38 1.33
N GLU A 59 -7.22 9.78 2.10
CA GLU A 59 -8.60 9.33 1.91
C GLU A 59 -9.17 9.83 0.57
N GLN A 60 -8.92 11.10 0.24
CA GLN A 60 -9.37 11.69 -1.03
C GLN A 60 -8.68 11.05 -2.24
N ALA A 61 -7.37 10.79 -2.15
CA ALA A 61 -6.62 10.12 -3.20
C ALA A 61 -7.13 8.68 -3.46
N ARG A 62 -7.60 8.00 -2.40
CA ARG A 62 -8.22 6.68 -2.52
C ARG A 62 -9.59 6.76 -3.21
N ALA A 63 -10.44 7.70 -2.79
CA ALA A 63 -11.72 7.94 -3.44
C ALA A 63 -11.58 8.35 -4.92
N ASP A 64 -10.56 9.16 -5.23
CA ASP A 64 -10.20 9.56 -6.59
C ASP A 64 -9.65 8.41 -7.44
N TRP A 65 -9.02 7.42 -6.82
CA TRP A 65 -8.54 6.21 -7.49
C TRP A 65 -9.70 5.25 -7.75
N GLU A 66 -10.59 5.07 -6.77
CA GLU A 66 -11.79 4.25 -6.88
C GLU A 66 -12.77 4.81 -7.93
N SER A 67 -12.89 6.13 -8.06
CA SER A 67 -13.72 6.76 -9.10
C SER A 67 -13.18 6.60 -10.52
N ARG A 68 -11.87 6.35 -10.66
CA ARG A 68 -11.18 6.14 -11.94
C ARG A 68 -11.06 4.68 -12.35
N LEU A 69 -11.53 3.75 -11.52
CA LEU A 69 -11.60 2.34 -11.84
C LEU A 69 -12.74 2.09 -12.84
N GLU A 70 -12.51 2.43 -14.09
CA GLU A 70 -13.26 1.83 -15.20
C GLU A 70 -12.82 0.37 -15.30
N LEU A 71 -13.79 -0.54 -15.17
CA LEU A 71 -13.54 -1.96 -15.41
C LEU A 71 -12.97 -2.09 -16.83
N PRO A 72 -11.77 -2.67 -17.00
CA PRO A 72 -11.27 -2.94 -18.34
C PRO A 72 -12.34 -3.76 -19.08
N ALA A 73 -12.53 -3.46 -20.36
CA ALA A 73 -13.47 -4.18 -21.20
C ALA A 73 -13.30 -5.70 -20.95
N PRO A 74 -14.41 -6.45 -20.86
CA PRO A 74 -14.35 -7.87 -20.58
C PRO A 74 -13.30 -8.51 -21.49
N ALA A 75 -12.44 -9.35 -20.90
CA ALA A 75 -11.39 -10.01 -21.64
C ALA A 75 -11.97 -10.60 -22.93
N PRO A 76 -11.31 -10.45 -24.09
CA PRO A 76 -11.85 -10.91 -25.36
C PRO A 76 -12.29 -12.36 -25.21
N THR A 77 -13.55 -12.63 -25.54
CA THR A 77 -14.03 -14.01 -25.59
C THR A 77 -13.17 -14.76 -26.60
N PRO A 78 -12.74 -16.00 -26.32
CA PRO A 78 -11.90 -16.81 -27.21
C PRO A 78 -12.49 -17.07 -28.61
N ASP A 79 -13.72 -16.62 -28.86
CA ASP A 79 -14.48 -16.77 -30.10
C ASP A 79 -14.30 -15.61 -31.09
N GLY A 80 -13.49 -14.59 -30.74
CA GLY A 80 -13.01 -13.60 -31.71
C GLY A 80 -11.93 -14.21 -32.59
N ASP A 81 -11.82 -13.78 -33.85
CA ASP A 81 -11.07 -14.34 -35.00
C ASP A 81 -9.53 -14.55 -34.84
N GLY A 82 -9.03 -14.61 -33.61
CA GLY A 82 -7.70 -15.09 -33.24
C GLY A 82 -7.82 -16.38 -32.43
N ARG A 83 -7.73 -17.53 -33.13
CA ARG A 83 -7.75 -18.87 -32.53
C ARG A 83 -6.76 -18.97 -31.37
N VAL A 84 -7.27 -19.19 -30.15
CA VAL A 84 -6.49 -19.73 -29.05
C VAL A 84 -6.35 -21.23 -29.28
N GLU A 85 -5.21 -21.67 -29.80
CA GLU A 85 -4.85 -23.08 -29.90
C GLU A 85 -3.83 -23.41 -28.81
N ASP A 86 -4.08 -24.47 -28.04
CA ASP A 86 -3.15 -25.01 -27.06
C ASP A 86 -2.62 -23.99 -26.01
N GLY A 87 -3.49 -23.10 -25.55
CA GLY A 87 -3.14 -22.07 -24.55
C GLY A 87 -2.23 -20.96 -25.08
N ARG A 88 -2.02 -20.89 -26.40
CA ARG A 88 -1.21 -19.86 -27.07
C ARG A 88 -2.10 -18.91 -27.86
N LEU A 89 -1.92 -17.61 -27.60
CA LEU A 89 -2.54 -16.53 -28.36
C LEU A 89 -1.69 -16.21 -29.60
N THR A 90 -2.27 -16.36 -30.79
CA THR A 90 -1.65 -15.96 -32.05
C THR A 90 -2.36 -14.73 -32.60
N ILE A 91 -1.66 -13.60 -32.66
CA ILE A 91 -2.17 -12.35 -33.24
C ILE A 91 -1.75 -12.33 -34.71
N VAL A 92 -2.71 -12.46 -35.63
CA VAL A 92 -2.45 -12.28 -37.06
C VAL A 92 -2.62 -10.79 -37.37
N LEU A 93 -1.52 -10.12 -37.76
CA LEU A 93 -1.61 -8.78 -38.32
C LEU A 93 -2.25 -8.90 -39.71
N ARG A 94 -3.35 -8.18 -39.92
CA ARG A 94 -3.96 -8.02 -41.24
C ARG A 94 -3.06 -7.09 -42.05
N ASP A 95 -2.44 -7.61 -43.10
CA ASP A 95 -1.79 -6.77 -44.10
C ASP A 95 -2.88 -6.10 -44.94
N ASP A 96 -3.02 -4.79 -44.80
CA ASP A 96 -3.82 -3.98 -45.73
C ASP A 96 -2.97 -3.70 -46.97
N THR A 97 -3.21 -4.48 -48.04
CA THR A 97 -2.88 -4.16 -49.43
C THR A 97 -4.14 -3.80 -50.21
#